data_AF-A0A1M6V4H4-F1
#
_entry.id   AF-A0A1M6V4H4-F1
#
_cell.length_a   1.000
_cell.length_b   1.000
_cell.length_c   1.000
_cell.angle_alpha   90.00
_cell.angle_beta   90.00
_cell.angle_gamma   90.00
#
_symmetry.space_group_name_H-M   'P 1'
#
loop_
_entity.id
_entity.type
_entity.pdbx_description
1 polymer ?
#
loop_
_entity_poly.entity_id
_entity_poly.type
_entity_poly.pdbx_seq_one_letter_code
_entity_poly.pdbx_strand_id
1 'polypeptide(L)'
;MHRGLPDLLRRVRAMGLETCVETNGTQPHLLNYVITSGFLNRILFDLKAPIEDEAYSMAAGVPIPASIIKESLIIIKKMETGRILRTTVAPDICGEQEILLMASQLKELGFSRLALHGFVPGETLDPDMKDLTPYTDDKIKRLQGAADAVFS
;
A
#
# COMPACT_ATOMS: atom_id res chain seq x y z
N MET A 1 9.09 -6.96 -6.41
CA MET A 1 10.10 -6.00 -6.92
C MET A 1 11.21 -6.72 -7.67
N HIS A 2 11.59 -6.17 -8.83
CA HIS A 2 12.58 -6.77 -9.72
C HIS A 2 14.00 -6.26 -9.43
N ARG A 3 15.03 -7.12 -9.59
CA ARG A 3 16.43 -6.76 -9.28
C ARG A 3 17.00 -5.62 -10.13
N GLY A 4 16.50 -5.45 -11.35
CA GLY A 4 16.89 -4.36 -12.26
C GLY A 4 16.20 -3.02 -12.00
N LEU A 5 15.29 -2.94 -11.01
CA LEU A 5 14.58 -1.70 -10.68
C LEU A 5 15.53 -0.53 -10.32
N PRO A 6 16.59 -0.71 -9.52
CA PRO A 6 17.49 0.39 -9.17
C PRO A 6 18.19 1.01 -10.40
N ASP A 7 18.64 0.18 -11.34
CA ASP A 7 19.25 0.66 -12.59
C ASP A 7 18.25 1.41 -13.47
N LEU A 8 17.00 0.95 -13.52
CA LEU A 8 15.94 1.65 -14.22
C LEU A 8 15.69 3.02 -13.59
N LEU A 9 15.57 3.11 -12.27
CA LEU A 9 15.35 4.37 -11.56
C LEU A 9 16.49 5.36 -11.82
N ARG A 10 17.74 4.90 -11.77
CA ARG A 10 18.92 5.72 -12.09
C ARG A 10 18.84 6.29 -13.51
N ARG A 11 18.47 5.48 -14.51
CA ARG A 11 18.32 5.92 -15.91
C ARG A 11 17.19 6.93 -16.07
N VAL A 12 16.05 6.72 -15.41
CA VAL A 12 14.91 7.65 -15.44
C VAL A 12 15.29 9.00 -14.82
N ARG A 13 15.98 8.99 -13.68
CA ARG A 13 16.50 10.22 -13.05
C ARG A 13 17.49 10.96 -13.94
N ALA A 14 18.36 10.24 -14.66
CA ALA A 14 19.32 10.85 -15.60
C ALA A 14 18.64 11.57 -16.78
N MET A 15 17.38 11.24 -17.09
CA MET A 15 16.58 11.94 -18.10
C MET A 15 15.86 13.18 -17.54
N GLY A 16 16.07 13.54 -16.27
CA GLY A 16 15.42 14.67 -15.61
C GLY A 16 13.98 14.40 -15.16
N LEU A 17 13.55 13.13 -15.16
CA LEU A 17 12.20 12.72 -14.73
C LEU A 17 12.16 12.37 -13.24
N GLU A 18 11.01 12.61 -12.62
CA GLU A 18 10.73 12.09 -11.29
C GLU A 18 10.43 10.60 -11.33
N THR A 19 10.79 9.90 -10.26
CA THR A 19 10.59 8.46 -10.13
C THR A 19 9.60 8.13 -9.02
N CYS A 20 8.74 7.17 -9.32
CA CYS A 20 7.80 6.64 -8.37
C CYS A 20 7.78 5.13 -8.44
N VAL A 21 7.83 4.46 -7.29
CA VAL A 21 7.72 3.00 -7.20
C VAL A 21 6.44 2.65 -6.47
N GLU A 22 5.69 1.71 -7.04
CA GLU A 22 4.58 1.06 -6.37
C GLU A 22 5.02 -0.29 -5.82
N THR A 23 4.62 -0.60 -4.58
CA THR A 23 4.96 -1.87 -3.93
C THR A 23 3.92 -2.28 -2.90
N ASN A 24 3.79 -3.59 -2.68
CA ASN A 24 3.01 -4.18 -1.59
C ASN A 24 3.85 -4.51 -0.34
N GLY A 25 5.15 -4.15 -0.34
CA GLY A 25 6.00 -4.30 0.84
C GLY A 25 6.52 -5.70 1.14
N THR A 26 6.34 -6.67 0.25
CA THR A 26 6.75 -8.07 0.48
C THR A 26 8.26 -8.32 0.39
N GLN A 27 9.06 -7.31 0.01
CA GLN A 27 10.52 -7.41 -0.14
C GLN A 27 11.24 -6.23 0.53
N PRO A 28 11.32 -6.20 1.88
CA PRO A 28 11.87 -5.08 2.64
C PRO A 28 13.33 -4.77 2.30
N HIS A 29 14.17 -5.78 2.08
CA HIS A 29 15.58 -5.55 1.75
C HIS A 29 15.77 -4.78 0.43
N LEU A 30 15.03 -5.15 -0.62
CA LEU A 30 15.11 -4.45 -1.91
C LEU A 30 14.46 -3.06 -1.83
N LEU A 31 13.37 -2.94 -1.05
CA LEU A 31 12.75 -1.65 -0.76
C LEU A 31 13.74 -0.68 -0.10
N ASN A 32 14.44 -1.13 0.95
CA ASN A 32 15.44 -0.33 1.63
C ASN A 32 16.55 0.11 0.67
N TYR A 33 17.06 -0.80 -0.16
CA TYR A 33 18.06 -0.47 -1.17
C TYR A 33 17.57 0.58 -2.18
N VAL A 34 16.34 0.44 -2.67
CA VAL A 34 15.75 1.41 -3.61
C VAL A 34 15.63 2.79 -2.97
N ILE A 35 15.16 2.86 -1.72
CA ILE A 35 15.02 4.12 -0.98
C ILE A 35 16.40 4.77 -0.71
N THR A 36 17.39 4.00 -0.27
CA THR A 36 18.72 4.53 0.07
C THR A 36 19.59 4.83 -1.14
N SER A 37 19.23 4.31 -2.33
CA SER A 37 19.95 4.59 -3.58
C SER A 37 19.87 6.06 -4.04
N GLY A 38 18.94 6.85 -3.49
CA GLY A 38 18.77 8.26 -3.83
C GLY A 38 18.09 8.53 -5.18
N PHE A 39 17.68 7.48 -5.89
CA PHE A 39 17.02 7.60 -7.20
C PHE A 39 15.49 7.55 -7.12
N LEU A 40 14.90 7.52 -5.93
CA LEU A 40 13.45 7.44 -5.71
C LEU A 40 12.90 8.78 -5.20
N ASN A 41 11.92 9.37 -5.88
CA ASN A 41 11.22 10.57 -5.38
C ASN A 41 9.99 10.22 -4.54
N ARG A 42 9.22 9.21 -4.95
CA ARG A 42 7.98 8.83 -4.29
C ARG A 42 7.80 7.33 -4.20
N ILE A 43 7.07 6.90 -3.18
CA ILE A 43 6.61 5.53 -3.02
C ILE A 43 5.09 5.49 -2.85
N LEU A 44 4.44 4.64 -3.62
CA LEU A 44 3.07 4.21 -3.39
C LEU A 44 3.14 2.84 -2.74
N PHE A 45 2.66 2.75 -1.51
CA PHE A 45 2.60 1.51 -0.76
C PHE A 45 1.17 1.04 -0.67
N ASP A 46 0.92 -0.13 -1.22
CA ASP A 46 -0.39 -0.79 -1.24
C ASP A 46 -0.48 -1.75 -0.06
N LEU A 47 -1.11 -1.28 1.02
CA LEU A 47 -1.40 -2.05 2.21
C LEU A 47 -2.64 -2.90 1.93
N LYS A 48 -2.46 -4.23 1.85
CA LYS A 48 -3.50 -5.16 1.39
C LYS A 48 -4.56 -5.50 2.43
N ALA A 49 -4.20 -5.45 3.71
CA ALA A 49 -5.02 -5.88 4.85
C ALA A 49 -4.45 -5.32 6.17
N PRO A 50 -5.18 -5.49 7.30
CA PRO A 50 -4.62 -5.33 8.63
C PRO A 50 -3.33 -6.12 8.81
N ILE A 51 -2.36 -5.57 9.55
CA ILE A 51 -1.00 -6.09 9.76
C ILE A 51 -1.03 -7.29 10.74
N GLU A 52 -1.73 -8.35 10.32
CA GLU A 52 -1.97 -9.60 11.04
C GLU A 52 -1.75 -10.77 10.08
N ASP A 53 -1.04 -11.81 10.52
CA ASP A 53 -0.53 -12.87 9.61
C ASP A 53 -1.62 -13.52 8.74
N GLU A 54 -2.78 -13.85 9.34
CA GLU A 54 -3.89 -14.51 8.64
C GLU A 54 -4.56 -13.56 7.64
N ALA A 55 -4.96 -12.36 8.07
CA ALA A 55 -5.60 -11.36 7.22
C ALA A 55 -4.70 -10.98 6.03
N TYR A 56 -3.40 -10.78 6.29
CA TYR A 56 -2.45 -10.41 5.24
C TYR A 56 -2.22 -11.54 4.24
N SER A 57 -2.04 -12.77 4.73
CA SER A 57 -1.82 -13.93 3.86
C SER A 57 -3.03 -14.19 2.97
N MET A 58 -4.25 -14.04 3.52
CA MET A 58 -5.49 -14.16 2.77
C MET A 58 -5.59 -13.11 1.67
N ALA A 59 -5.39 -11.83 2.00
CA ALA A 59 -5.47 -10.74 1.02
C ALA A 59 -4.34 -10.77 -0.03
N ALA A 60 -3.18 -11.34 0.30
CA ALA A 60 -2.07 -11.51 -0.64
C ALA A 60 -2.19 -12.77 -1.51
N GLY A 61 -3.07 -13.72 -1.14
CA GLY A 61 -3.22 -15.01 -1.80
C GLY A 61 -2.05 -15.99 -1.59
N VAL A 62 -1.09 -15.64 -0.72
CA VAL A 62 0.08 -16.47 -0.39
C VAL A 62 0.49 -16.27 1.07
N PRO A 63 1.07 -17.29 1.74
CA PRO A 63 1.53 -17.15 3.12
C PRO A 63 2.61 -16.07 3.25
N ILE A 64 2.30 -15.01 3.99
CA ILE A 64 3.23 -13.90 4.25
C ILE A 64 3.08 -13.49 5.72
N PRO A 65 4.16 -13.57 6.51
CA PRO A 65 4.19 -13.00 7.84
C PRO A 65 3.98 -11.49 7.79
N ALA A 66 3.06 -10.96 8.59
CA ALA A 66 2.78 -9.53 8.71
C ALA A 66 4.01 -8.74 9.22
N SER A 67 4.95 -9.42 9.88
CA SER A 67 6.25 -8.86 10.26
C SER A 67 7.05 -8.31 9.07
N ILE A 68 6.96 -8.94 7.89
CA ILE A 68 7.61 -8.47 6.65
C ILE A 68 7.04 -7.12 6.22
N ILE A 69 5.72 -6.98 6.31
CA ILE A 69 5.01 -5.74 5.96
C ILE A 69 5.35 -4.65 6.96
N LYS A 70 5.38 -4.99 8.26
CA LYS A 70 5.79 -4.07 9.32
C LYS A 70 7.22 -3.57 9.12
N GLU A 71 8.15 -4.44 8.73
CA GLU A 71 9.53 -4.06 8.39
C GLU A 71 9.56 -3.05 7.22
N SER A 72 8.82 -3.33 6.15
CA SER A 72 8.71 -2.41 5.00
C SER A 72 8.14 -1.06 5.38
N LEU A 73 7.13 -1.00 6.26
CA LEU A 73 6.58 0.25 6.77
C LEU A 73 7.61 1.01 7.61
N ILE A 74 8.39 0.33 8.47
CA ILE A 74 9.47 0.95 9.24
C ILE A 74 10.55 1.55 8.32
N ILE A 75 10.88 0.86 7.22
CA ILE A 75 11.81 1.37 6.20
C ILE A 75 11.24 2.62 5.53
N ILE A 76 9.99 2.58 5.08
CA ILE A 76 9.31 3.71 4.43
C ILE A 76 9.24 4.90 5.36
N LYS A 77 9.01 4.69 6.66
CA LYS A 77 8.95 5.77 7.65
C LYS A 77 10.23 6.62 7.69
N LYS A 78 11.38 6.08 7.28
CA LYS A 78 12.66 6.82 7.23
C LYS A 78 12.72 7.86 6.11
N MET A 79 11.85 7.77 5.09
CA MET A 79 11.77 8.83 4.08
C MET A 79 11.11 10.07 4.68
N GLU A 80 11.63 11.27 4.44
CA GLU A 80 11.03 12.50 4.96
C GLU A 80 9.70 12.81 4.27
N THR A 81 9.66 12.68 2.94
CA THR A 81 8.51 13.01 2.09
C THR A 81 8.27 11.94 1.03
N GLY A 82 7.21 12.13 0.22
CA GLY A 82 6.94 11.28 -0.94
C GLY A 82 6.36 9.90 -0.63
N ARG A 83 5.78 9.71 0.55
CA ARG A 83 5.18 8.43 0.98
C ARG A 83 3.66 8.51 0.84
N ILE A 84 3.08 7.61 0.07
CA ILE A 84 1.63 7.47 -0.09
C ILE A 84 1.25 6.05 0.30
N LEU A 85 0.60 5.89 1.44
CA LEU A 85 -0.01 4.64 1.87
C LEU A 85 -1.43 4.58 1.33
N ARG A 86 -1.78 3.48 0.67
CA ARG A 86 -3.13 3.24 0.16
C ARG A 86 -3.59 1.81 0.40
N THR A 87 -4.90 1.61 0.31
CA THR A 87 -5.52 0.28 0.23
C THR A 87 -6.61 0.28 -0.84
N THR A 88 -6.83 -0.88 -1.44
CA THR A 88 -7.97 -1.09 -2.33
C THR A 88 -9.19 -1.50 -1.50
N VAL A 89 -10.36 -0.94 -1.79
CA VAL A 89 -11.60 -1.17 -1.02
C VAL A 89 -12.74 -1.65 -1.92
N ALA A 90 -13.43 -2.68 -1.46
CA ALA A 90 -14.69 -3.19 -1.99
C ALA A 90 -15.38 -4.03 -0.91
N PRO A 91 -16.71 -4.27 -0.99
CA PRO A 91 -17.46 -5.05 -0.02
C PRO A 91 -16.79 -6.37 0.38
N ASP A 92 -16.30 -7.14 -0.59
CA ASP A 92 -15.71 -8.47 -0.37
C ASP A 92 -14.18 -8.48 -0.34
N ILE A 93 -13.54 -7.29 -0.39
CA ILE A 93 -12.08 -7.14 -0.38
C ILE A 93 -11.60 -6.54 0.94
N CYS A 94 -12.18 -5.41 1.34
CA CYS A 94 -11.74 -4.64 2.49
C CYS A 94 -12.86 -3.69 2.92
N GLY A 95 -13.44 -3.99 4.08
CA GLY A 95 -14.57 -3.28 4.66
C GLY A 95 -14.16 -2.24 5.68
N GLU A 96 -15.17 -1.64 6.31
CA GLU A 96 -14.98 -0.54 7.26
C GLU A 96 -14.14 -0.95 8.48
N GLN A 97 -14.32 -2.17 9.00
CA GLN A 97 -13.59 -2.67 10.16
C GLN A 97 -12.10 -2.82 9.84
N GLU A 98 -11.76 -3.41 8.69
CA GLU A 98 -10.37 -3.58 8.25
C GLU A 98 -9.70 -2.22 8.02
N ILE A 99 -10.43 -1.27 7.41
CA ILE A 99 -9.94 0.10 7.16
C ILE A 99 -9.57 0.79 8.47
N LEU A 100 -10.47 0.74 9.47
CA LEU A 100 -10.24 1.39 10.77
C LEU A 100 -9.09 0.74 11.53
N LEU A 101 -8.98 -0.60 11.47
CA LEU A 101 -7.89 -1.32 12.08
C LEU A 101 -6.54 -0.99 11.43
N MET A 102 -6.46 -0.98 10.10
CA MET A 102 -5.27 -0.55 9.36
C MET A 102 -4.90 0.90 9.71
N ALA A 103 -5.88 1.81 9.78
CA ALA A 103 -5.62 3.19 10.16
C ALA A 103 -5.04 3.30 11.58
N SER A 104 -5.56 2.53 12.55
CA SER A 104 -5.04 2.49 13.92
C SER A 104 -3.61 1.94 13.96
N GLN A 105 -3.34 0.82 13.29
CA GLN A 105 -2.00 0.22 13.24
C GLN A 105 -0.99 1.16 12.57
N LEU A 106 -1.39 1.87 11.52
CA LEU A 106 -0.56 2.88 10.88
C LEU A 106 -0.31 4.09 11.80
N LYS A 107 -1.31 4.53 12.55
CA LYS A 107 -1.14 5.59 13.56
C LYS A 107 -0.12 5.19 14.63
N GLU A 108 -0.21 3.97 15.15
CA GLU A 108 0.76 3.43 16.12
C GLU A 108 2.18 3.37 15.55
N LEU A 109 2.30 3.05 14.25
CA LEU A 109 3.57 3.10 13.53
C LEU A 109 4.03 4.54 13.22
N GLY A 110 3.24 5.56 13.55
CA GLY A 110 3.56 6.98 13.37
C GLY A 110 3.32 7.51 11.96
N PHE A 111 2.41 6.90 11.22
CA PHE A 111 1.85 7.48 10.01
C PHE A 111 0.59 8.29 10.33
N SER A 112 0.23 9.19 9.43
CA SER A 112 -0.87 10.14 9.63
C SER A 112 -1.96 10.04 8.57
N ARG A 113 -1.88 9.06 7.65
CA ARG A 113 -2.84 8.92 6.55
C ARG A 113 -2.83 7.53 5.94
N LEU A 114 -4.01 7.08 5.53
CA LEU A 114 -4.26 5.95 4.64
C LEU A 114 -5.24 6.40 3.55
N ALA A 115 -4.84 6.33 2.28
CA ALA A 115 -5.70 6.68 1.16
C ALA A 115 -6.54 5.47 0.70
N LEU A 116 -7.85 5.64 0.55
CA LEU A 116 -8.73 4.59 0.06
C LEU A 116 -8.90 4.70 -1.45
N HIS A 117 -8.68 3.59 -2.15
CA HIS A 117 -8.88 3.46 -3.59
C HIS A 117 -9.99 2.45 -3.87
N GLY A 118 -11.04 2.86 -4.56
CA GLY A 118 -12.10 1.93 -4.96
C GLY A 118 -11.57 0.86 -5.91
N PHE A 119 -12.02 -0.37 -5.72
CA PHE A 119 -11.79 -1.44 -6.68
C PHE A 119 -12.46 -1.11 -8.03
N VAL A 120 -11.78 -1.40 -9.13
CA VAL A 120 -12.33 -1.23 -10.48
C VAL A 120 -12.43 -2.62 -11.12
N PRO A 121 -13.66 -3.16 -11.32
CA PRO A 121 -13.84 -4.44 -11.99
C PRO A 121 -13.40 -4.36 -13.46
N GLY A 122 -12.84 -5.46 -13.99
CA GLY A 122 -12.26 -5.48 -15.34
C GLY A 122 -11.34 -6.68 -15.59
N GLU A 123 -10.16 -6.47 -16.17
CA GLU A 123 -9.13 -7.52 -16.25
C GLU A 123 -8.43 -7.68 -14.89
N THR A 124 -9.01 -8.54 -14.06
CA THR A 124 -8.47 -8.93 -12.75
C THR A 124 -7.64 -10.21 -12.88
N LEU A 125 -6.66 -10.38 -11.98
CA LEU A 125 -5.85 -11.60 -11.90
C LEU A 125 -6.69 -12.80 -11.49
N ASP A 126 -7.64 -12.58 -10.57
CA ASP A 126 -8.62 -13.57 -10.17
C ASP A 126 -9.91 -13.35 -10.98
N PRO A 127 -10.33 -14.33 -11.82
CA PRO A 127 -11.56 -14.25 -12.59
C PRO A 127 -12.81 -14.00 -11.74
N ASP A 128 -12.83 -14.48 -10.48
CA ASP A 128 -13.99 -14.34 -9.60
C ASP A 128 -14.18 -12.89 -9.11
N MET A 129 -13.15 -12.05 -9.26
CA MET A 129 -13.21 -10.64 -8.92
C MET A 129 -13.86 -9.75 -10.00
N LYS A 130 -14.14 -10.30 -11.20
CA LYS A 130 -14.69 -9.52 -12.32
C LYS A 130 -16.10 -9.00 -12.06
N ASP A 131 -16.89 -9.77 -11.32
CA ASP A 131 -18.30 -9.48 -11.05
C ASP A 131 -18.51 -8.81 -9.68
N LEU A 132 -17.43 -8.49 -8.95
CA LEU A 132 -17.49 -7.79 -7.68
C LEU A 132 -18.08 -6.40 -7.86
N THR A 133 -19.12 -6.09 -7.07
CA THR A 133 -19.72 -4.75 -7.06
C THR A 133 -18.84 -3.83 -6.21
N PRO A 134 -18.23 -2.78 -6.80
CA PRO A 134 -17.38 -1.87 -6.04
C PRO A 134 -18.22 -0.97 -5.12
N TYR A 135 -17.57 -0.37 -4.12
CA TYR A 135 -18.20 0.70 -3.37
C TYR A 135 -18.50 1.90 -4.26
N THR A 136 -19.61 2.59 -3.99
CA THR A 136 -19.88 3.89 -4.62
C THR A 136 -18.90 4.94 -4.13
N ASP A 137 -18.67 5.98 -4.94
CA ASP A 137 -17.82 7.12 -4.55
C ASP A 137 -18.25 7.75 -3.22
N ASP A 138 -19.55 7.85 -2.97
CA ASP A 138 -20.08 8.37 -1.71
C ASP A 138 -19.80 7.48 -0.51
N LYS A 139 -19.77 6.15 -0.69
CA LYS A 139 -19.35 5.23 0.38
C LYS A 139 -17.84 5.33 0.59
N ILE A 140 -17.03 5.41 -0.45
CA ILE A 140 -15.57 5.60 -0.34
C ILE A 140 -15.25 6.90 0.40
N LYS A 141 -15.91 8.01 0.06
CA LYS A 141 -15.73 9.30 0.77
C LYS A 141 -16.07 9.20 2.26
N ARG A 142 -17.17 8.51 2.61
CA ARG A 142 -17.53 8.27 4.02
C ARG A 142 -16.49 7.43 4.75
N LEU A 143 -16.03 6.34 4.13
CA LEU A 143 -14.99 5.48 4.69
C LEU A 143 -13.66 6.24 4.85
N GLN A 144 -13.30 7.09 3.89
CA GLN A 144 -12.10 7.92 3.97
C GLN A 144 -12.19 8.89 5.15
N GLY A 145 -13.35 9.53 5.36
CA GLY A 145 -13.57 10.39 6.52
C GLY A 145 -13.45 9.64 7.85
N ALA A 146 -13.94 8.41 7.92
CA ALA A 146 -13.80 7.57 9.10
C ALA A 146 -12.32 7.19 9.37
N ALA A 147 -11.57 6.83 8.33
CA ALA A 147 -10.13 6.56 8.43
C ALA A 147 -9.33 7.81 8.85
N ASP A 148 -9.63 8.97 8.27
CA ASP A 148 -8.97 10.24 8.60
C ASP A 148 -9.21 10.66 10.06
N ALA A 149 -10.41 10.38 10.60
CA ALA A 149 -10.75 10.61 12.00
C ALA A 149 -9.89 9.79 12.96
N VAL A 150 -9.42 8.61 12.56
CA VAL A 150 -8.49 7.80 13.37
C VAL A 150 -7.15 8.51 13.54
N PHE A 151 -6.64 9.18 12.50
CA PHE A 151 -5.34 9.85 12.54
C PHE A 151 -5.35 11.22 13.24
N SER A 152 -6.55 11.76 13.51
CA SER A 152 -6.74 13.02 14.27
C SER A 152 -6.36 12.86 15.75
#